data_AF-A0A965RRN9-F1
#
_entry.id   AF-A0A965RRN9-F1
#
_cell.length_a   1.000
_cell.length_b   1.000
_cell.length_c   1.000
_cell.angle_alpha   90.00
_cell.angle_beta   90.00
_cell.angle_gamma   90.00
#
_symmetry.space_group_name_H-M   'P 1'
#
loop_
_entity.id
_entity.type
_entity.pdbx_description
1 polymer ?
#
loop_
_entity_poly.entity_id
_entity_poly.type
_entity_poly.pdbx_seq_one_letter_code
_entity_poly.pdbx_strand_id
1 'polypeptide(L)'
;LAPYYFETEAHLFVSDKGKVSARVREENDLLLTQKLIAQPYGELNAYGQDIKEQHIGAGLSDGKIGLQTRYEFTRKFAPYVDFHYERKLGETSAMAKANGEDTNGFIGAVGLRLMF
;
A
#
# COMPACT_ATOMS: atom_id res chain seq x y z
N LEU A 1 -9.08 4.64 -21.15
CA LEU A 1 -8.59 3.36 -20.60
C LEU A 1 -7.10 3.29 -20.83
N ALA A 2 -6.29 3.23 -19.78
CA ALA A 2 -4.85 3.16 -19.92
C ALA A 2 -4.45 1.85 -20.63
N PRO A 3 -3.45 1.87 -21.51
CA PRO A 3 -2.84 0.64 -22.03
C PRO A 3 -2.45 -0.27 -20.85
N TYR A 4 -2.71 -1.58 -20.97
CA TYR A 4 -2.35 -2.63 -20.00
C TYR A 4 -3.22 -2.80 -18.72
N TYR A 5 -4.38 -2.13 -18.60
CA TYR A 5 -5.30 -2.28 -17.44
C TYR A 5 -4.71 -1.88 -16.08
N PHE A 6 -3.76 -0.95 -16.05
CA PHE A 6 -3.30 -0.36 -14.79
C PHE A 6 -4.41 0.52 -14.19
N GLU A 7 -4.71 0.29 -12.91
CA GLU A 7 -5.57 1.13 -12.08
C GLU A 7 -4.67 2.01 -11.23
N THR A 8 -4.81 3.33 -11.40
CA THR A 8 -4.04 4.32 -10.66
C THR A 8 -5.00 5.10 -9.77
N GLU A 9 -4.79 5.01 -8.48
CA GLU A 9 -5.52 5.75 -7.45
C GLU A 9 -4.62 6.83 -6.86
N ALA A 10 -5.18 8.03 -6.70
CA ALA A 10 -4.54 9.12 -6.01
C ALA A 10 -5.53 9.71 -4.99
N HIS A 11 -5.14 9.69 -3.73
CA HIS A 11 -5.95 10.17 -2.62
C HIS A 11 -5.23 11.29 -1.88
N LEU A 12 -5.99 12.31 -1.51
CA LEU A 12 -5.58 13.36 -0.59
C LEU A 12 -6.45 13.27 0.66
N PHE A 13 -5.82 13.28 1.82
CA PHE A 13 -6.49 13.19 3.12
C PHE A 13 -6.21 14.45 3.93
N VAL A 14 -7.24 14.92 4.64
CA VAL A 14 -7.14 16.01 5.60
C VAL A 14 -7.81 15.55 6.88
N SER A 15 -7.08 15.60 7.99
CA SER A 15 -7.61 15.25 9.32
C SER A 15 -8.23 16.45 10.03
N ASP A 16 -9.06 16.21 11.04
CA ASP A 16 -9.67 17.25 11.90
C ASP A 16 -8.63 18.11 12.62
N LYS A 17 -7.40 17.60 12.79
CA LYS A 17 -6.26 18.31 13.38
C LYS A 17 -5.44 19.09 12.35
N GLY A 18 -5.92 19.20 11.11
CA GLY A 18 -5.25 19.92 10.02
C GLY A 18 -4.06 19.17 9.41
N LYS A 19 -3.82 17.91 9.76
CA LYS A 19 -2.75 17.10 9.14
C LYS A 19 -3.19 16.67 7.75
N VAL A 20 -2.39 17.02 6.74
CA VAL A 20 -2.59 16.65 5.33
C VAL A 20 -1.67 15.49 4.95
N SER A 21 -2.19 14.52 4.20
CA SER A 21 -1.41 13.46 3.58
C SER A 21 -1.90 13.14 2.17
N ALA A 22 -1.05 12.48 1.40
CA ALA A 22 -1.31 12.04 0.04
C ALA A 22 -0.89 10.58 -0.11
N ARG A 23 -1.67 9.81 -0.87
CA ARG A 23 -1.33 8.44 -1.26
C ARG A 23 -1.50 8.30 -2.76
N VAL A 24 -0.53 7.71 -3.41
CA VAL A 24 -0.64 7.24 -4.79
C VAL A 24 -0.47 5.74 -4.78
N ARG A 25 -1.41 5.02 -5.36
CA ARG A 25 -1.38 3.57 -5.51
C ARG A 25 -1.59 3.22 -6.97
N GLU A 26 -0.77 2.32 -7.48
CA GLU A 26 -0.90 1.78 -8.83
C GLU A 26 -0.96 0.27 -8.73
N GLU A 27 -1.95 -0.34 -9.38
CA GLU A 27 -2.15 -1.78 -9.35
C GLU A 27 -2.64 -2.31 -10.70
N ASN A 28 -2.55 -3.62 -10.87
CA ASN A 28 -2.95 -4.27 -12.11
C ASN A 28 -3.48 -5.68 -11.86
N ASP A 29 -4.69 -5.98 -12.34
CA ASP A 29 -5.27 -7.31 -12.21
C ASP A 29 -4.81 -8.24 -13.34
N LEU A 30 -3.92 -9.17 -13.01
CA LEU A 30 -3.45 -10.23 -13.90
C LEU A 30 -4.28 -11.50 -13.70
N LEU A 31 -5.11 -11.85 -14.67
CA LEU A 31 -5.86 -13.10 -14.67
C LEU A 31 -4.94 -14.27 -15.01
N LEU A 32 -4.44 -14.96 -13.98
CA LEU A 32 -3.66 -16.20 -14.16
C LEU A 32 -4.55 -17.35 -14.63
N THR A 33 -5.77 -17.41 -14.09
CA THR A 33 -6.85 -18.31 -14.55
C THR A 33 -8.20 -17.60 -14.48
N GLN A 34 -9.29 -18.27 -14.83
CA GLN A 34 -10.65 -17.73 -14.68
C GLN A 34 -11.06 -17.47 -13.21
N LYS A 35 -10.31 -17.96 -12.23
CA LYS A 35 -10.58 -17.81 -10.79
C LYS A 35 -9.38 -17.36 -9.96
N LEU A 36 -8.18 -17.34 -10.53
CA LEU A 36 -6.96 -16.96 -9.84
C LEU A 36 -6.46 -15.64 -10.43
N ILE A 37 -6.43 -14.60 -9.60
CA ILE A 37 -6.03 -13.26 -9.99
C ILE A 37 -4.83 -12.86 -9.15
N ALA A 38 -3.77 -12.43 -9.83
CA ALA A 38 -2.59 -11.85 -9.20
C ALA A 38 -2.60 -10.34 -9.46
N GLN A 39 -2.44 -9.57 -8.40
CA GLN A 39 -2.55 -8.12 -8.40
C GLN A 39 -1.24 -7.53 -7.87
N PRO A 40 -0.22 -7.36 -8.72
CA PRO A 40 0.93 -6.53 -8.36
C PRO A 40 0.47 -5.09 -8.11
N TYR A 41 1.06 -4.45 -7.11
CA TYR A 41 0.82 -3.05 -6.81
C TYR A 41 2.06 -2.34 -6.29
N GLY A 42 2.08 -1.02 -6.51
CA GLY A 42 2.99 -0.08 -5.88
C GLY A 42 2.20 0.98 -5.13
N GLU A 43 2.71 1.43 -3.99
CA GLU A 43 2.12 2.51 -3.19
C GLU A 43 3.20 3.50 -2.76
N LEU A 44 2.91 4.79 -2.82
CA LEU A 44 3.74 5.87 -2.31
C LEU A 44 2.91 6.74 -1.37
N ASN A 45 3.45 7.05 -0.19
CA ASN A 45 2.79 7.86 0.81
C ASN A 45 3.60 9.13 1.11
N ALA A 46 2.93 10.27 1.14
CA ALA A 46 3.52 11.56 1.47
C ALA A 46 2.69 12.34 2.51
N TYR A 47 3.37 13.12 3.34
CA TYR A 47 2.75 13.89 4.41
C TYR A 47 3.17 15.36 4.33
N GLY A 48 2.22 16.28 4.53
CA GLY A 48 2.48 17.72 4.45
C GLY A 48 3.27 18.27 5.65
N GLN A 49 3.32 17.51 6.74
CA GLN A 49 3.92 17.91 8.02
C GLN A 49 4.27 16.68 8.85
N ASP A 50 5.16 16.85 9.82
CA ASP A 50 5.54 15.78 10.75
C ASP A 50 4.36 15.31 11.60
N ILE A 51 4.23 14.00 11.73
CA ILE A 51 3.25 13.33 12.58
C ILE A 51 4.03 12.51 13.62
N LYS A 52 4.50 13.21 14.66
CA LYS A 52 5.34 12.63 15.70
C LYS A 52 4.70 11.42 16.39
N GLU A 53 3.38 11.44 16.56
CA GLU A 53 2.64 10.34 17.20
C GLU A 53 2.66 9.05 16.37
N GLN A 54 2.98 9.14 15.07
CA GLN A 54 3.10 8.00 14.16
C GLN A 54 4.55 7.75 13.73
N HIS A 55 5.52 8.52 14.25
CA HIS A 55 6.93 8.49 13.81
C HIS A 55 7.09 8.71 12.29
N ILE A 56 6.26 9.57 11.72
CA ILE A 56 6.27 9.93 10.30
C ILE A 56 6.79 11.36 10.14
N GLY A 57 7.79 11.53 9.28
CA GLY A 57 8.32 12.83 8.90
C GLY A 57 7.62 13.40 7.66
N ALA A 58 7.73 14.72 7.48
CA ALA A 58 7.17 15.43 6.34
C ALA A 58 7.80 15.01 5.00
N GLY A 59 7.06 15.24 3.92
CA GLY A 59 7.45 14.87 2.55
C GLY A 59 7.12 13.43 2.21
N LEU A 60 7.90 12.84 1.30
CA LEU A 60 7.76 11.44 0.90
C LEU A 60 8.21 10.53 2.06
N SER A 61 7.25 9.78 2.62
CA SER A 61 7.42 9.07 3.88
C SER A 61 7.77 7.59 3.72
N ASP A 62 7.09 6.89 2.82
CA ASP A 62 7.33 5.48 2.54
C ASP A 62 6.90 5.10 1.12
N GLY A 63 7.41 3.97 0.68
CA GLY A 63 6.97 3.29 -0.53
C GLY A 63 6.80 1.79 -0.29
N LYS A 64 5.82 1.20 -0.96
CA LYS A 64 5.50 -0.22 -0.90
C LYS A 64 5.44 -0.80 -2.31
N ILE A 65 5.93 -2.02 -2.45
CA ILE A 65 5.73 -2.83 -3.65
C ILE A 65 5.26 -4.19 -3.18
N GLY A 66 4.13 -4.64 -3.70
CA GLY A 66 3.49 -5.86 -3.25
C GLY A 66 2.80 -6.64 -4.35
N LEU A 67 2.39 -7.84 -3.98
CA LEU A 67 1.62 -8.76 -4.81
C LEU A 67 0.53 -9.37 -3.96
N GLN A 68 -0.71 -9.01 -4.29
CA GLN A 68 -1.88 -9.66 -3.72
C GLN A 68 -2.38 -10.74 -4.69
N THR A 69 -2.51 -11.97 -4.23
CA THR A 69 -3.09 -13.06 -5.03
C THR A 69 -4.39 -13.50 -4.40
N ARG A 70 -5.48 -13.46 -5.17
CA ARG A 70 -6.82 -13.88 -4.73
C ARG A 70 -7.35 -15.04 -5.57
N TYR A 71 -8.07 -15.94 -4.91
CA TYR A 71 -8.76 -17.05 -5.55
C TYR A 71 -10.27 -16.94 -5.37
N GLU A 72 -10.99 -16.75 -6.46
CA GLU A 72 -12.45 -16.58 -6.49
C GLU A 72 -13.15 -17.95 -6.57
N PHE A 73 -13.40 -18.58 -5.42
CA PHE A 73 -14.25 -19.78 -5.39
C PHE A 73 -15.65 -19.46 -5.92
N THR A 74 -16.19 -18.32 -5.46
CA THR A 74 -17.37 -17.65 -6.00
C THR A 74 -17.09 -16.15 -6.03
N ARG A 75 -17.85 -15.37 -6.82
CA ARG A 75 -17.74 -13.90 -6.79
C ARG A 75 -18.05 -13.27 -5.42
N LYS A 76 -18.63 -14.04 -4.49
CA LYS A 76 -18.96 -13.63 -3.12
C LYS A 76 -17.93 -14.04 -2.09
N PHE A 77 -17.04 -14.97 -2.43
CA PHE A 77 -16.05 -15.56 -1.51
C PHE A 77 -14.71 -15.71 -2.24
N ALA A 78 -13.80 -14.79 -1.93
CA ALA A 78 -12.46 -14.76 -2.51
C ALA A 78 -11.38 -14.63 -1.42
N PRO A 79 -10.82 -15.75 -0.90
CA PRO A 79 -9.60 -15.73 -0.11
C PRO A 79 -8.44 -15.12 -0.89
N TYR A 80 -7.59 -14.43 -0.18
CA TYR A 80 -6.38 -13.85 -0.74
C TYR A 80 -5.20 -13.95 0.21
N VAL A 81 -4.02 -13.90 -0.39
CA VAL A 81 -2.74 -13.72 0.28
C VAL A 81 -2.09 -12.47 -0.29
N ASP A 82 -1.41 -11.70 0.55
CA ASP A 82 -0.70 -10.48 0.18
C ASP A 82 0.72 -10.56 0.71
N PHE A 83 1.68 -10.21 -0.13
CA PHE A 83 3.07 -10.04 0.28
C PHE A 83 3.56 -8.70 -0.22
N HIS A 84 4.17 -7.90 0.65
CA HIS A 84 4.76 -6.65 0.24
C HIS A 84 6.06 -6.36 0.95
N TYR A 85 6.93 -5.66 0.23
CA TYR A 85 8.10 -5.03 0.77
C TYR A 85 7.81 -3.54 0.94
N GLU A 86 8.07 -3.01 2.12
CA GLU A 86 7.95 -1.58 2.41
C GLU A 86 9.28 -0.98 2.80
N ARG A 87 9.46 0.31 2.49
CA ARG A 87 10.65 1.06 2.85
C ARG A 87 10.29 2.49 3.25
N LYS A 88 10.78 2.91 4.42
CA LYS A 88 10.75 4.29 4.90
C LYS A 88 11.72 5.15 4.08
N LEU A 89 11.25 6.30 3.63
CA LEU A 89 11.93 7.26 2.77
C LEU A 89 12.05 8.62 3.47
N GLY A 90 12.88 9.51 2.90
CA GLY A 90 12.99 10.90 3.36
C GLY A 90 13.28 11.04 4.86
N GLU A 91 12.59 12.00 5.48
CA GLU A 91 12.72 12.29 6.90
C GLU A 91 12.22 11.13 7.78
N THR A 92 11.17 10.42 7.34
CA THR A 92 10.65 9.23 8.04
C THR A 92 11.74 8.14 8.18
N SER A 93 12.57 7.97 7.15
CA SER A 93 13.74 7.07 7.20
C SER A 93 14.79 7.53 8.21
N ALA A 94 15.03 8.84 8.28
CA ALA A 94 16.00 9.42 9.21
C ALA A 94 15.53 9.28 10.68
N MET A 95 14.25 9.53 10.95
CA MET A 95 13.63 9.33 12.26
C MET A 95 13.75 7.86 12.71
N ALA A 96 13.41 6.92 11.83
CA ALA A 96 13.52 5.49 12.14
C ALA A 96 14.96 5.08 12.49
N LYS A 97 15.96 5.52 11.70
CA LYS A 97 17.37 5.25 12.01
C LYS A 97 17.81 5.85 13.35
N ALA A 98 17.38 7.07 13.66
CA ALA A 98 17.71 7.74 14.93
C ALA A 98 17.14 6.97 16.14
N ASN A 99 16.01 6.29 15.96
CA ASN A 99 15.38 5.45 16.98
C ASN A 99 15.91 4.01 17.02
N GLY A 100 16.86 3.65 16.15
CA GLY A 100 17.34 2.27 16.01
C GLY A 100 16.30 1.31 15.41
N GLU A 101 15.31 1.83 14.69
CA GLU A 101 14.29 1.06 14.00
C GLU A 101 14.75 0.65 12.59
N ASP A 102 14.20 -0.45 12.10
CA ASP A 102 14.36 -0.83 10.71
C ASP A 102 13.68 0.17 9.76
N THR A 103 14.35 0.43 8.64
CA THR A 103 13.86 1.32 7.59
C THR A 103 13.16 0.59 6.47
N ASN A 104 13.08 -0.74 6.54
CA ASN A 104 12.39 -1.57 5.57
C ASN A 104 11.87 -2.84 6.24
N GLY A 105 10.96 -3.53 5.55
CA GLY A 105 10.38 -4.77 6.05
C GLY A 105 9.70 -5.55 4.93
N PHE A 106 9.58 -6.87 5.14
CA PHE A 106 8.76 -7.75 4.33
C PHE A 106 7.58 -8.23 5.17
N ILE A 107 6.37 -8.04 4.65
CA ILE A 107 5.13 -8.35 5.35
C ILE A 107 4.32 -9.31 4.50
N GLY A 108 3.80 -10.36 5.14
CA GLY A 108 2.83 -11.28 4.56
C GLY A 108 1.51 -11.21 5.33
N ALA A 109 0.40 -11.18 4.59
CA ALA A 109 -0.94 -11.18 5.14
C ALA A 109 -1.82 -12.20 4.42
N VAL A 110 -2.84 -12.69 5.11
CA VAL A 110 -3.88 -13.56 4.54
C VAL A 110 -5.24 -12.99 4.93
N GLY A 111 -6.21 -13.05 4.02
CA GLY A 111 -7.53 -12.48 4.26
C GLY A 111 -8.62 -13.11 3.41
N LEU A 112 -9.87 -12.70 3.68
CA LEU A 112 -11.06 -13.16 2.98
C LEU A 112 -11.85 -11.95 2.49
N ARG A 113 -12.15 -11.91 1.19
CA ARG A 113 -13.11 -10.96 0.63
C ARG A 113 -14.49 -11.58 0.58
N LEU A 114 -15.45 -10.96 1.27
CA LEU A 114 -16.86 -11.34 1.29
C LEU A 114 -17.70 -10.24 0.65
N MET A 115 -18.56 -10.60 -0.31
CA MET A 115 -19.50 -9.67 -0.96
C MET A 115 -20.91 -10.27 -0.85
N PHE A 116 -21.90 -9.46 -0.44
CA PHE A 116 -23.27 -9.91 -0.17
C PHE A 116 -24.21 -9.53 -1.31
#